data_AF-A0A1E5IGS4-F1
#
_entry.id   AF-A0A1E5IGS4-F1
#
_cell.length_a   1.000
_cell.length_b   1.000
_cell.length_c   1.000
_cell.angle_alpha   90.00
_cell.angle_beta   90.00
_cell.angle_gamma   90.00
#
_symmetry.space_group_name_H-M   'P 1'
#
loop_
_entity.id
_entity.type
_entity.pdbx_description
1 polymer ?
#
loop_
_entity_poly.entity_id
_entity_poly.type
_entity_poly.pdbx_seq_one_letter_code
_entity_poly.pdbx_strand_id
1 'polypeptide(L)'
;MEMPVQYASIIDEHNAVRTNVGVFDTAHMGTFTVTGENAEKFLNYVTLGNMSGLSDKKARYSMILNEEGGIKDDIIVYRFGNEYMIVVNAGNLEKDFKLVKQI
;
A
#
# COMPACT_ATOMS: atom_id res chain seq x y z
N MET A 1 -11.69 -3.55 -14.08
CA MET A 1 -11.62 -5.02 -13.88
C MET A 1 -12.92 -5.45 -13.22
N GLU A 2 -13.42 -6.61 -13.59
CA GLU A 2 -14.54 -7.25 -12.89
C GLU A 2 -13.94 -8.20 -11.86
N MET A 3 -14.18 -7.95 -10.58
CA MET A 3 -13.72 -8.79 -9.47
C MET A 3 -14.88 -9.69 -9.01
N PRO A 4 -14.63 -10.96 -8.67
CA PRO A 4 -15.67 -11.82 -8.12
C PRO A 4 -16.11 -11.28 -6.75
N VAL A 5 -17.41 -11.07 -6.58
CA VAL A 5 -18.00 -10.67 -5.29
C VAL A 5 -17.94 -11.83 -4.29
N GLN A 6 -18.11 -13.05 -4.78
CA GLN A 6 -18.02 -14.32 -4.03
C GLN A 6 -17.89 -15.48 -5.04
N TYR A 7 -17.39 -16.62 -4.60
CA TYR A 7 -17.34 -17.88 -5.33
C TYR A 7 -18.38 -18.90 -4.83
N ALA A 8 -18.48 -19.09 -3.51
CA ALA A 8 -19.43 -20.04 -2.90
C ALA A 8 -20.55 -19.27 -2.18
N SER A 9 -20.22 -18.69 -1.02
CA SER A 9 -21.05 -17.73 -0.30
C SER A 9 -20.15 -16.90 0.60
N ILE A 10 -20.57 -15.66 0.90
CA ILE A 10 -19.85 -14.80 1.86
C ILE A 10 -19.61 -15.50 3.21
N ILE A 11 -20.59 -16.29 3.69
CA ILE A 11 -20.48 -17.01 4.97
C ILE A 11 -19.44 -18.13 4.89
N ASP A 12 -19.46 -18.92 3.82
CA ASP A 12 -18.53 -20.04 3.67
C ASP A 12 -17.09 -19.55 3.49
N GLU A 13 -16.89 -18.48 2.69
CA GLU A 13 -15.58 -17.86 2.51
C GLU A 13 -15.06 -17.22 3.80
N HIS A 14 -15.92 -16.55 4.56
CA HIS A 14 -15.58 -16.04 5.89
C HIS A 14 -15.14 -17.17 6.82
N ASN A 15 -15.92 -18.26 6.90
CA ASN A 15 -15.61 -19.40 7.74
C ASN A 15 -14.31 -20.10 7.31
N ALA A 16 -14.03 -20.18 6.01
CA ALA A 16 -12.79 -20.72 5.48
C ALA A 16 -11.57 -19.92 5.98
N VAL A 17 -11.63 -18.59 5.94
CA VAL A 17 -10.56 -17.72 6.48
C VAL A 17 -10.40 -17.87 7.99
N ARG A 18 -11.50 -18.03 8.74
CA ARG A 18 -11.48 -18.09 10.20
C ARG A 18 -11.03 -19.43 10.76
N THR A 19 -11.30 -20.52 10.05
CA THR A 19 -11.10 -21.88 10.55
C THR A 19 -10.06 -22.67 9.77
N ASN A 20 -9.65 -22.18 8.59
CA ASN A 20 -8.67 -22.83 7.73
C ASN A 20 -7.87 -21.79 6.90
N VAL A 21 -7.95 -21.84 5.57
CA VAL A 21 -7.24 -20.95 4.63
C VAL A 21 -8.23 -20.35 3.65
N GLY A 22 -8.16 -19.04 3.44
CA GLY A 22 -8.82 -18.34 2.34
C GLY A 22 -7.79 -17.80 1.36
N VAL A 23 -8.10 -17.86 0.06
CA VAL A 23 -7.27 -17.33 -1.02
C VAL A 23 -8.01 -16.16 -1.64
N PHE A 24 -7.32 -15.03 -1.75
CA PHE A 24 -7.87 -13.79 -2.30
C PHE A 24 -7.05 -13.36 -3.51
N ASP A 25 -7.74 -12.99 -4.59
CA ASP A 25 -7.10 -12.26 -5.68
C ASP A 25 -7.07 -10.77 -5.33
N THR A 26 -5.88 -10.28 -4.99
CA THR A 26 -5.62 -8.86 -4.68
C THR A 26 -4.78 -8.18 -5.76
N ALA A 27 -4.67 -8.77 -6.96
CA ALA A 27 -3.85 -8.23 -8.04
C ALA A 27 -4.33 -6.88 -8.59
N HIS A 28 -5.56 -6.48 -8.24
CA HIS A 28 -6.13 -5.17 -8.58
C HIS A 28 -5.52 -4.02 -7.77
N MET A 29 -4.83 -4.29 -6.65
CA MET A 29 -4.16 -3.26 -5.85
C MET A 29 -3.08 -2.57 -6.68
N GLY A 30 -2.97 -1.25 -6.51
CA GLY A 30 -1.96 -0.47 -7.20
C GLY A 30 -0.59 -0.64 -6.56
N THR A 31 0.47 -0.61 -7.37
CA THR A 31 1.85 -0.59 -6.86
C THR A 31 2.72 0.40 -7.62
N PHE A 32 3.60 1.10 -6.90
CA PHE A 32 4.67 1.89 -7.50
C PHE A 32 5.89 1.92 -6.58
N THR A 33 7.07 2.21 -7.13
CA THR A 33 8.34 2.15 -6.42
C THR A 33 8.99 3.53 -6.34
N VAL A 34 9.49 3.88 -5.16
CA VAL A 34 10.33 5.06 -4.90
C VAL A 34 11.78 4.60 -4.76
N THR A 35 12.67 5.23 -5.52
CA THR A 35 14.10 4.89 -5.58
C THR A 35 14.96 6.15 -5.49
N GLY A 36 16.26 5.97 -5.22
CA GLY A 36 17.23 7.06 -5.13
C GLY A 36 17.72 7.33 -3.71
N GLU A 37 18.81 8.07 -3.58
CA GLU A 37 19.52 8.30 -2.31
C GLU A 37 18.64 8.97 -1.23
N ASN A 38 17.67 9.78 -1.67
CA ASN A 38 16.76 10.51 -0.78
C ASN A 38 15.40 9.83 -0.59
N ALA A 39 15.21 8.59 -1.08
CA ALA A 39 13.91 7.90 -1.03
C ALA A 39 13.34 7.82 0.39
N GLU A 40 14.17 7.49 1.38
CA GLU A 40 13.75 7.41 2.78
C GLU A 40 13.29 8.77 3.33
N LYS A 41 14.06 9.83 3.05
CA LYS A 41 13.75 11.20 3.49
C LYS A 41 12.45 11.69 2.85
N PHE A 42 12.29 11.43 1.56
CA PHE A 42 11.08 11.75 0.82
C PHE A 42 9.86 11.01 1.39
N LEU A 43 9.96 9.71 1.65
CA LEU A 43 8.85 8.94 2.22
C LEU A 43 8.47 9.42 3.63
N ASN A 44 9.46 9.79 4.47
CA ASN A 44 9.18 10.42 5.76
C ASN A 44 8.42 11.75 5.65
N TYR A 45 8.53 12.45 4.52
CA TYR A 45 7.80 13.68 4.26
C TYR A 45 6.38 13.42 3.74
N VAL A 46 6.23 12.47 2.81
CA VAL A 46 4.96 12.20 2.12
C VAL A 46 4.01 11.28 2.90
N THR A 47 4.56 10.47 3.81
CA THR A 47 3.80 9.44 4.52
C THR A 47 3.71 9.68 6.02
N LEU A 48 2.66 9.19 6.65
CA LEU A 48 2.50 9.21 8.09
C LEU A 48 3.39 8.17 8.78
N GLY A 49 4.32 8.63 9.61
CA GLY A 49 5.17 7.80 10.45
C GLY A 49 6.62 7.70 9.97
N ASN A 50 7.48 7.10 10.79
CA ASN A 50 8.93 7.16 10.59
C ASN A 50 9.48 6.00 9.72
N MET A 51 9.73 6.24 8.44
CA MET A 51 10.28 5.26 7.50
C MET A 51 11.75 4.91 7.73
N SER A 52 12.50 5.72 8.48
CA SER A 52 13.89 5.40 8.86
C SER A 52 14.00 4.17 9.77
N GLY A 53 12.92 3.85 10.50
CA GLY A 53 12.85 2.62 11.29
C GLY A 53 12.46 1.37 10.50
N LEU A 54 12.22 1.46 9.19
CA LEU A 54 11.83 0.31 8.37
C LEU A 54 13.07 -0.45 7.89
N SER A 55 13.34 -1.61 8.49
CA SER A 55 14.45 -2.48 8.08
C SER A 55 14.21 -3.12 6.70
N ASP A 56 15.27 -3.57 6.05
CA ASP A 56 15.19 -4.29 4.78
C ASP A 56 14.27 -5.53 4.87
N LYS A 57 13.52 -5.79 3.78
CA LYS A 57 12.52 -6.87 3.65
C LYS A 57 11.41 -6.82 4.70
N LYS A 58 11.13 -5.64 5.24
CA LYS A 58 9.99 -5.39 6.12
C LYS A 58 8.98 -4.47 5.44
N ALA A 59 7.77 -4.51 5.98
CA ALA A 59 6.65 -3.71 5.53
C ALA A 59 6.12 -2.85 6.68
N ARG A 60 5.50 -1.72 6.34
CA ARG A 60 4.81 -0.86 7.29
C ARG A 60 3.52 -0.33 6.69
N TYR A 61 2.45 -0.41 7.47
CA TYR A 61 1.21 0.30 7.19
C TYR A 61 1.35 1.79 7.52
N SER A 62 0.90 2.65 6.61
CA SER A 62 1.04 4.11 6.69
C SER A 62 -0.08 4.79 5.90
N MET A 63 -0.02 6.11 5.77
CA MET A 63 -0.98 6.94 5.05
C MET A 63 -0.24 7.95 4.19
N ILE A 64 -0.73 8.21 2.97
CA ILE A 64 -0.28 9.35 2.17
C ILE A 64 -1.06 10.59 2.62
N LEU A 65 -0.35 11.68 2.89
CA LEU A 65 -0.95 12.94 3.33
C LEU A 65 -0.85 13.99 2.21
N ASN A 66 -1.76 14.96 2.19
CA ASN A 66 -1.55 16.21 1.45
C ASN A 66 -0.80 17.25 2.29
N GLU A 67 -0.51 18.42 1.70
CA GLU A 67 0.21 19.52 2.35
C GLU A 67 -0.48 20.05 3.63
N GLU A 68 -1.78 19.84 3.76
CA GLU A 68 -2.58 20.25 4.93
C GLU A 68 -2.65 19.15 6.02
N GLY A 69 -2.02 17.99 5.80
CA GLY A 69 -2.05 16.84 6.71
C GLY A 69 -3.31 15.97 6.61
N GLY A 70 -4.17 16.22 5.61
CA GLY A 70 -5.33 15.40 5.30
C GLY A 70 -4.94 14.08 4.62
N ILE A 71 -5.57 12.99 5.04
CA ILE A 71 -5.31 11.63 4.51
C ILE A 71 -5.85 11.51 3.07
N LYS A 72 -5.01 10.98 2.17
CA LYS A 72 -5.36 10.76 0.75
C LYS A 72 -5.53 9.28 0.38
N ASP A 73 -4.74 8.41 1.01
CA ASP A 73 -4.89 6.96 0.95
C ASP A 73 -4.19 6.31 2.15
N ASP A 74 -4.62 5.10 2.52
CA ASP A 74 -3.88 4.21 3.39
C ASP A 74 -3.07 3.20 2.55
N ILE A 75 -1.85 2.92 2.99
CA ILE A 75 -0.85 2.24 2.15
C ILE A 75 -0.02 1.24 2.94
N ILE A 76 0.64 0.32 2.22
CA ILE A 76 1.71 -0.51 2.77
C ILE A 76 3.01 -0.19 2.03
N VAL A 77 4.05 0.22 2.77
CA VAL A 77 5.39 0.47 2.25
C VAL A 77 6.29 -0.71 2.59
N TYR A 78 6.88 -1.32 1.56
CA TYR A 78 7.90 -2.37 1.66
C TYR A 78 9.27 -1.79 1.36
N ARG A 79 10.30 -2.21 2.10
CA ARG A 79 11.69 -1.88 1.81
C ARG A 79 12.41 -3.07 1.17
N PHE A 80 13.08 -2.82 0.06
CA PHE A 80 13.97 -3.77 -0.64
C PHE A 80 15.31 -3.08 -0.94
N GLY A 81 16.27 -3.22 -0.03
CA GLY A 81 17.55 -2.52 -0.08
C GLY A 81 17.36 -1.00 -0.04
N ASN A 82 17.61 -0.36 -1.18
CA ASN A 82 17.49 1.10 -1.39
C ASN A 82 16.20 1.49 -2.13
N GLU A 83 15.31 0.54 -2.37
CA GLU A 83 14.02 0.76 -3.03
C GLU A 83 12.88 0.59 -2.05
N TYR A 84 11.81 1.35 -2.27
CA TYR A 84 10.60 1.29 -1.47
C TYR A 84 9.40 1.06 -2.37
N MET A 85 8.75 -0.09 -2.25
CA MET A 85 7.55 -0.42 -2.98
C MET A 85 6.33 -0.02 -2.16
N ILE A 86 5.45 0.78 -2.73
CA ILE A 86 4.21 1.23 -2.10
C ILE A 86 3.06 0.47 -2.74
N VAL A 87 2.24 -0.18 -1.91
CA VAL A 87 0.96 -0.78 -2.29
C VAL A 87 -0.14 0.19 -1.89
N VAL A 88 -1.00 0.56 -2.84
CA VAL A 88 -2.11 1.51 -2.69
C VAL A 88 -3.44 0.88 -3.08
N ASN A 89 -4.54 1.49 -2.65
CA ASN A 89 -5.87 1.02 -3.03
C ASN A 89 -6.08 1.11 -4.56
N ALA A 90 -6.75 0.10 -5.13
CA ALA A 90 -6.89 -0.06 -6.58
C ALA A 90 -7.43 1.19 -7.31
N GLY A 91 -8.42 1.87 -6.72
CA GLY A 91 -9.03 3.07 -7.30
C GLY A 91 -8.17 4.33 -7.18
N ASN A 92 -7.09 4.29 -6.40
CA ASN A 92 -6.27 5.46 -6.08
C ASN A 92 -4.91 5.49 -6.78
N LEU A 93 -4.49 4.42 -7.47
CA LEU A 93 -3.15 4.32 -8.09
C LEU A 93 -2.71 5.57 -8.87
N GLU A 94 -3.52 6.01 -9.84
CA GLU A 94 -3.15 7.15 -10.68
C GLU A 94 -3.14 8.47 -9.90
N LYS A 95 -4.09 8.64 -8.97
CA LYS A 95 -4.22 9.84 -8.13
C LYS A 95 -3.02 9.95 -7.19
N ASP A 96 -2.69 8.86 -6.51
CA ASP A 96 -1.63 8.81 -5.52
C ASP A 96 -0.26 8.91 -6.19
N PHE A 97 -0.05 8.21 -7.30
CA PHE A 97 1.19 8.34 -8.06
C PHE A 97 1.43 9.77 -8.53
N LYS A 98 0.39 10.47 -9.02
CA LYS A 98 0.50 11.88 -9.42
C LYS A 98 0.80 12.78 -8.24
N LEU A 99 0.11 12.60 -7.11
CA LEU A 99 0.34 13.39 -5.90
C LEU A 99 1.77 13.22 -5.40
N VAL A 100 2.22 11.98 -5.22
CA VAL A 100 3.57 11.65 -4.75
C VAL A 100 4.62 12.22 -5.71
N LYS A 101 4.41 12.14 -7.02
CA LYS A 101 5.35 12.65 -8.02
C LYS A 101 5.44 14.19 -8.10
N GLN A 102 4.44 14.90 -7.59
CA GLN A 102 4.42 16.37 -7.58
C GLN A 102 5.16 16.97 -6.38
N ILE A 103 5.39 16.16 -5.35
CA ILE A 103 6.15 16.52 -4.15
C ILE A 103 7.65 16.35 -4.42
#